data_AF-A0A5P8M8R4-F1
#
_entry.id   AF-A0A5P8M8R4-F1
#
_cell.length_a   1.000
_cell.length_b   1.000
_cell.length_c   1.000
_cell.angle_alpha   90.00
_cell.angle_beta   90.00
_cell.angle_gamma   90.00
#
_symmetry.space_group_name_H-M   'P 1'
#
loop_
_entity.id
_entity.type
_entity.pdbx_description
1 polymer ?
#
loop_
_entity_poly.entity_id
_entity_poly.type
_entity_poly.pdbx_seq_one_letter_code
_entity_poly.pdbx_strand_id
1 'polypeptide(L)'
;MKYPQKYDGIVHNNLAEIMAEKEMTIHRLANKTGFSRALLSNLYNNPAQNTTIKTAYHIADSLEVPISRLFEKKTSFSQFNACDPNGFSKENLEILTTEIKKSGISPIYQVYNRDRNTNIYTAHAGNRRLSFRGNLRFIYWDIPELVIINLDISIRRIDVYDDETKSLHYNLLSALVRYAQSVGIMRVVYYLDCTGPDERRDSDTNRLFHYAFEDAEATRVKYANALDLGFKPIDGNPTDNVDEFTNSVLKMERVFSSIE
;
A
#
# COMPACT_ATOMS: atom_id res chain seq x y z
N MET A 1 -22.23 -12.80 8.19
CA MET A 1 -20.85 -12.47 7.81
C MET A 1 -20.84 -11.11 7.14
N LYS A 2 -20.28 -10.09 7.78
CA LYS A 2 -20.07 -8.77 7.17
C LYS A 2 -18.73 -8.85 6.45
N TYR A 3 -18.76 -8.75 5.12
CA TYR A 3 -17.54 -8.57 4.34
C TYR A 3 -16.77 -7.36 4.88
N PRO A 4 -15.43 -7.40 4.97
CA PRO A 4 -14.67 -6.17 5.13
C PRO A 4 -15.07 -5.25 3.98
N GLN A 5 -15.49 -4.03 4.31
CA GLN A 5 -15.95 -3.06 3.31
C GLN A 5 -14.85 -2.92 2.27
N LYS A 6 -15.13 -3.46 1.07
CA LYS A 6 -14.46 -3.11 -0.16
C LYS A 6 -14.38 -1.59 -0.18
N TYR A 7 -13.22 -1.03 -0.49
CA TYR A 7 -13.15 0.39 -0.84
C TYR A 7 -14.07 0.60 -2.05
N ASP A 8 -15.31 0.97 -1.76
CA ASP A 8 -16.26 1.45 -2.75
C ASP A 8 -15.71 2.79 -3.19
N GLY A 9 -14.99 2.80 -4.32
CA GLY A 9 -14.61 4.06 -4.94
C GLY A 9 -15.86 4.93 -5.04
N ILE A 10 -15.86 6.08 -4.38
CA ILE A 10 -17.04 6.95 -4.34
C ILE A 10 -17.25 7.44 -5.78
N VAL A 11 -18.32 6.98 -6.40
CA VAL A 11 -18.74 7.50 -7.70
C VAL A 11 -19.35 8.87 -7.44
N HIS A 12 -18.66 9.91 -7.88
CA HIS A 12 -19.08 11.28 -7.73
C HIS A 12 -19.83 11.70 -8.99
N ASN A 13 -21.02 12.27 -8.81
CA ASN A 13 -21.78 12.89 -9.89
C ASN A 13 -21.39 14.36 -10.02
N ASN A 14 -21.11 14.81 -11.23
CA ASN A 14 -20.72 16.20 -11.54
C ASN A 14 -21.89 16.98 -12.18
N LEU A 15 -23.14 16.60 -11.90
CA LEU A 15 -24.31 17.16 -12.58
C LEU A 15 -24.43 18.68 -12.39
N ALA A 16 -24.16 19.18 -11.18
CA ALA A 16 -24.27 20.61 -10.88
C ALA A 16 -23.29 21.45 -11.70
N GLU A 17 -22.04 21.01 -11.80
CA GLU A 17 -20.98 21.68 -12.57
C GLU A 17 -21.32 21.69 -14.06
N ILE A 18 -21.68 20.52 -14.62
CA ILE A 18 -22.04 20.39 -16.04
C ILE A 18 -23.26 21.25 -16.39
N MET A 19 -24.23 21.33 -15.50
CA MET A 19 -25.42 22.16 -15.69
C MET A 19 -25.09 23.65 -15.63
N ALA A 20 -24.17 24.07 -14.74
CA ALA A 20 -23.71 25.45 -14.68
C ALA A 20 -22.96 25.85 -15.97
N GLU A 21 -22.05 25.01 -16.46
CA GLU A 21 -21.31 25.22 -17.72
C GLU A 21 -22.24 25.38 -18.93
N LYS A 22 -23.35 24.63 -18.95
CA LYS A 22 -24.32 24.61 -20.06
C LYS A 22 -25.50 25.57 -19.86
N GLU A 23 -25.45 26.43 -18.83
CA GLU A 23 -26.52 27.36 -18.46
C GLU A 23 -27.91 26.66 -18.38
N MET A 24 -27.90 25.45 -17.81
CA MET A 24 -29.04 24.55 -17.81
C MET A 24 -29.73 24.51 -16.45
N THR A 25 -31.04 24.71 -16.45
CA THR A 25 -31.84 24.61 -15.22
C THR A 25 -32.36 23.19 -15.03
N ILE A 26 -32.63 22.81 -13.78
CA ILE A 26 -33.28 21.51 -13.46
C ILE A 26 -34.60 21.37 -14.21
N HIS A 27 -35.33 22.46 -14.40
CA HIS A 27 -36.58 22.43 -15.19
C HIS A 27 -36.33 22.07 -16.66
N ARG A 28 -35.35 22.70 -17.33
CA ARG A 28 -35.02 22.37 -18.72
C ARG A 28 -34.51 20.94 -18.85
N LEU A 29 -33.69 20.48 -17.92
CA LEU A 29 -33.18 19.10 -17.92
C LEU A 29 -34.30 18.07 -17.70
N ALA A 30 -35.26 18.36 -16.80
CA ALA A 30 -36.43 17.51 -16.59
C ALA A 30 -37.26 17.37 -17.87
N ASN A 31 -37.46 18.47 -18.61
CA ASN A 31 -38.18 18.44 -19.87
C ASN A 31 -37.42 17.66 -20.97
N LYS A 32 -36.08 17.73 -21.00
CA LYS A 32 -35.25 17.02 -21.99
C LYS A 32 -35.14 15.52 -21.69
N THR A 33 -35.05 15.15 -20.40
CA THR A 33 -34.82 13.76 -19.97
C THR A 33 -36.10 12.99 -19.65
N GLY A 34 -37.21 13.67 -19.37
CA GLY A 34 -38.44 13.06 -18.86
C GLY A 34 -38.38 12.64 -17.39
N PHE A 35 -37.28 12.90 -16.67
CA PHE A 35 -37.17 12.59 -15.24
C PHE A 35 -37.83 13.66 -14.35
N SER A 36 -38.24 13.25 -13.15
CA SER A 36 -38.83 14.17 -12.19
C SER A 36 -37.81 15.21 -11.72
N ARG A 37 -38.29 16.45 -11.49
CA ARG A 37 -37.44 17.52 -10.95
C ARG A 37 -36.86 17.14 -9.58
N ALA A 38 -37.57 16.36 -8.78
CA ALA A 38 -37.09 15.87 -7.49
C ALA A 38 -35.88 14.93 -7.62
N LEU A 39 -35.92 13.98 -8.57
CA LEU A 39 -34.79 13.09 -8.85
C LEU A 39 -33.57 13.89 -9.30
N LEU A 40 -33.76 14.82 -10.25
CA LEU A 40 -32.68 15.64 -10.77
C LEU A 40 -32.13 16.60 -9.72
N SER A 41 -32.99 17.16 -8.86
CA SER A 41 -32.58 17.99 -7.73
C SER A 41 -31.77 17.21 -6.70
N ASN A 42 -32.15 15.95 -6.43
CA ASN A 42 -31.38 15.10 -5.51
C ASN A 42 -29.99 14.78 -6.09
N LEU A 43 -29.91 14.45 -7.38
CA LEU A 43 -28.61 14.25 -8.04
C LEU A 43 -27.78 15.54 -8.07
N TYR A 44 -28.41 16.68 -8.39
CA TYR A 44 -27.74 17.98 -8.46
C TYR A 44 -27.13 18.39 -7.11
N ASN A 45 -27.86 18.21 -6.02
CA ASN A 45 -27.42 18.65 -4.68
C ASN A 45 -26.56 17.62 -3.94
N ASN A 46 -26.58 16.35 -4.35
CA ASN A 46 -25.86 15.28 -3.66
C ASN A 46 -24.91 14.53 -4.61
N PRO A 47 -23.63 14.95 -4.68
CA PRO A 47 -22.56 14.30 -5.42
C PRO A 47 -22.46 12.78 -5.28
N ALA A 48 -22.75 12.23 -4.09
CA ALA A 48 -22.62 10.80 -3.79
C ALA A 48 -23.94 10.02 -3.97
N GLN A 49 -24.96 10.65 -4.57
CA GLN A 49 -26.27 10.02 -4.75
C GLN A 49 -26.19 8.85 -5.73
N ASN A 50 -26.53 7.66 -5.23
CA ASN A 50 -26.67 6.46 -6.06
C ASN A 50 -27.79 6.63 -7.09
N THR A 51 -27.54 6.15 -8.31
CA THR A 51 -28.52 6.08 -9.39
C THR A 51 -28.32 4.80 -10.20
N THR A 52 -29.29 4.47 -11.06
CA THR A 52 -29.13 3.34 -11.98
C THR A 52 -28.25 3.72 -13.17
N ILE A 53 -27.50 2.76 -13.72
CA ILE A 53 -26.67 2.96 -14.91
C ILE A 53 -27.52 3.50 -16.08
N LYS A 54 -28.74 2.99 -16.25
CA LYS A 54 -29.67 3.45 -17.30
C LYS A 54 -30.03 4.94 -17.14
N THR A 55 -30.32 5.38 -15.92
CA THR A 55 -30.58 6.79 -15.61
C THR A 55 -29.35 7.65 -15.89
N ALA A 56 -28.16 7.18 -15.50
CA ALA A 56 -26.90 7.89 -15.72
C ALA A 56 -26.61 8.13 -17.21
N TYR A 57 -26.70 7.08 -18.05
CA TYR A 57 -26.50 7.23 -19.50
C TYR A 57 -27.53 8.18 -20.13
N HIS A 58 -28.80 8.07 -19.76
CA HIS A 58 -29.85 8.92 -20.33
C HIS A 58 -29.66 10.42 -19.99
N ILE A 59 -29.20 10.72 -18.77
CA ILE A 59 -28.85 12.09 -18.38
C ILE A 59 -27.61 12.57 -19.14
N ALA A 60 -26.56 11.74 -19.26
CA ALA A 60 -25.33 12.07 -19.97
C ALA A 60 -25.60 12.37 -21.46
N ASP A 61 -26.40 11.53 -22.12
CA ASP A 61 -26.82 11.70 -23.51
C ASP A 61 -27.64 13.00 -23.68
N SER A 62 -28.57 13.28 -22.76
CA SER A 62 -29.37 14.51 -22.78
C SER A 62 -28.51 15.77 -22.57
N LEU A 63 -27.41 15.65 -21.84
CA LEU A 63 -26.44 16.73 -21.62
C LEU A 63 -25.38 16.80 -22.73
N GLU A 64 -25.35 15.84 -23.65
CA GLU A 64 -24.34 15.71 -24.70
C GLU A 64 -22.92 15.68 -24.11
N VAL A 65 -22.73 14.87 -23.08
CA VAL A 65 -21.43 14.63 -22.43
C VAL A 65 -21.16 13.13 -22.30
N PRO A 66 -19.89 12.70 -22.34
CA PRO A 66 -19.54 11.32 -22.01
C PRO A 66 -20.01 10.97 -20.59
N ILE A 67 -20.46 9.73 -20.37
CA ILE A 67 -20.88 9.27 -19.04
C ILE A 67 -19.75 9.41 -18.00
N SER A 68 -18.49 9.23 -18.42
CA SER A 68 -17.31 9.41 -17.57
C SER A 68 -17.11 10.83 -17.06
N ARG A 69 -17.69 11.84 -17.75
CA ARG A 69 -17.70 13.24 -17.28
C ARG A 69 -18.82 13.46 -16.25
N LEU A 70 -19.98 12.84 -16.45
CA LEU A 70 -21.13 12.96 -15.56
C LEU A 70 -20.93 12.21 -14.24
N PHE A 71 -20.43 10.98 -14.32
CA PHE A 71 -20.11 10.14 -13.17
C PHE A 71 -18.65 9.74 -13.26
N GLU A 72 -17.86 10.37 -12.40
CA GLU A 72 -16.45 10.10 -12.27
C GLU A 72 -16.24 9.25 -11.02
N LYS A 73 -15.46 8.17 -11.13
CA LYS A 73 -14.92 7.54 -9.94
C LYS A 73 -13.91 8.53 -9.35
N LYS A 74 -14.36 9.43 -8.49
CA LYS A 74 -13.45 10.15 -7.60
C LYS A 74 -13.03 9.13 -6.55
N THR A 75 -12.00 8.36 -6.87
CA THR A 75 -11.09 7.97 -5.81
C THR A 75 -10.68 9.27 -5.12
N SER A 76 -10.55 9.30 -3.79
CA SER A 76 -10.30 10.54 -3.03
C SER A 76 -9.05 11.34 -3.48
N PHE A 77 -8.34 10.89 -4.52
CA PHE A 77 -7.11 11.39 -5.11
C PHE A 77 -7.15 12.77 -5.76
N SER A 78 -8.31 13.31 -6.18
CA SER A 78 -8.31 14.69 -6.69
C SER A 78 -7.96 15.73 -5.59
N GLN A 79 -8.10 15.36 -4.31
CA GLN A 79 -7.60 16.14 -3.16
C GLN A 79 -6.14 15.81 -2.80
N PHE A 80 -5.60 14.68 -3.26
CA PHE A 80 -4.22 14.25 -3.04
C PHE A 80 -3.28 14.55 -4.22
N ASN A 81 -3.73 15.26 -5.26
CA ASN A 81 -2.85 15.74 -6.34
C ASN A 81 -1.72 16.69 -5.83
N ALA A 82 -1.79 17.15 -4.57
CA ALA A 82 -0.70 17.84 -3.88
C ALA A 82 0.39 16.89 -3.33
N CYS A 83 0.11 15.58 -3.28
CA CYS A 83 1.01 14.50 -2.92
C CYS A 83 1.24 13.66 -4.19
N ASP A 84 2.10 14.11 -5.11
CA ASP A 84 2.93 13.16 -5.85
C ASP A 84 4.10 12.82 -4.92
N PRO A 85 4.00 11.76 -4.09
CA PRO A 85 5.19 11.22 -3.48
C PRO A 85 6.05 10.75 -4.65
N ASN A 86 7.11 11.50 -4.95
CA ASN A 86 8.07 11.29 -6.04
C ASN A 86 8.85 9.95 -5.89
N GLY A 87 8.15 8.85 -5.61
CA GLY A 87 8.67 7.54 -5.26
C GLY A 87 9.76 7.64 -4.19
N PHE A 88 10.87 6.98 -4.47
CA PHE A 88 12.11 7.03 -3.71
C PHE A 88 13.00 8.19 -4.17
N SER A 89 12.45 9.42 -4.22
CA SER A 89 13.24 10.64 -4.43
C SER A 89 14.29 10.82 -3.34
N LYS A 90 15.23 11.74 -3.57
CA LYS A 90 16.27 12.06 -2.59
C LYS A 90 15.68 12.46 -1.23
N GLU A 91 14.68 13.34 -1.23
CA GLU A 91 14.02 13.84 -0.01
C GLU A 91 13.32 12.70 0.73
N ASN A 92 12.60 11.84 0.00
CA ASN A 92 11.92 10.69 0.59
C ASN A 92 12.92 9.66 1.15
N LEU A 93 14.06 9.47 0.49
CA LEU A 93 15.13 8.61 1.00
C LEU A 93 15.82 9.18 2.25
N GLU A 94 15.91 10.50 2.40
CA GLU A 94 16.43 11.13 3.61
C GLU A 94 15.51 10.84 4.82
N ILE A 95 14.19 10.90 4.62
CA ILE A 95 13.19 10.52 5.64
C ILE A 95 13.33 9.03 5.99
N LEU A 96 13.36 8.16 4.98
CA LEU A 96 13.52 6.71 5.18
C LEU A 96 14.84 6.38 5.90
N THR A 97 15.92 7.06 5.54
CA THR A 97 17.23 6.89 6.18
C THR A 97 17.18 7.28 7.64
N THR A 98 16.51 8.38 7.96
CA THR A 98 16.33 8.85 9.33
C THR A 98 15.59 7.81 10.17
N GLU A 99 14.51 7.23 9.65
CA GLU A 99 13.75 6.20 10.36
C GLU A 99 14.53 4.91 10.56
N ILE A 100 15.27 4.44 9.55
CA ILE A 100 16.05 3.20 9.65
C ILE A 100 17.25 3.36 10.58
N LYS A 101 17.92 4.52 10.59
CA LYS A 101 19.05 4.80 11.49
C LYS A 101 18.68 4.69 12.97
N LYS A 102 17.41 4.91 13.34
CA LYS A 102 16.92 4.68 14.72
C LYS A 102 17.05 3.22 15.15
N SER A 103 17.14 2.29 14.21
CA SER A 103 17.40 0.85 14.45
C SER A 103 18.89 0.52 14.55
N GLY A 104 19.78 1.52 14.54
CA GLY A 104 21.24 1.34 14.60
C GLY A 104 21.87 0.87 13.28
N ILE A 105 21.14 0.88 12.17
CA ILE A 105 21.62 0.45 10.85
C ILE A 105 21.67 1.65 9.89
N SER A 106 22.78 1.73 9.14
CA SER A 106 22.88 2.63 8.00
C SER A 106 22.40 1.91 6.74
N PRO A 107 21.34 2.37 6.06
CA PRO A 107 20.88 1.79 4.81
C PRO A 107 21.68 2.31 3.60
N ILE A 108 21.72 1.50 2.55
CA ILE A 108 22.09 1.89 1.19
C ILE A 108 20.90 1.56 0.29
N TYR A 109 20.66 2.41 -0.70
CA TYR A 109 19.56 2.29 -1.64
C TYR A 109 20.08 2.10 -3.06
N GLN A 110 19.40 1.25 -3.81
CA GLN A 110 19.55 1.14 -5.26
C GLN A 110 18.17 1.39 -5.86
N VAL A 111 17.92 2.65 -6.21
CA VAL A 111 16.67 3.11 -6.80
C VAL A 111 16.64 2.74 -8.29
N TYR A 112 15.49 2.28 -8.76
CA TYR A 112 15.29 1.92 -10.16
C TYR A 112 13.81 2.11 -10.57
N ASN A 113 13.54 1.92 -11.86
CA ASN A 113 12.19 2.07 -12.42
C ASN A 113 11.59 3.46 -12.16
N ARG A 114 12.33 4.52 -12.51
CA ARG A 114 11.91 5.93 -12.35
C ARG A 114 11.45 6.24 -10.92
N ASP A 115 12.30 5.91 -9.96
CA ASP A 115 12.08 6.09 -8.54
C ASP A 115 10.90 5.31 -7.94
N ARG A 116 10.23 4.43 -8.70
CA ARG A 116 9.11 3.66 -8.18
C ARG A 116 9.55 2.45 -7.36
N ASN A 117 10.78 1.97 -7.53
CA ASN A 117 11.28 0.83 -6.78
C ASN A 117 12.66 1.12 -6.18
N THR A 118 12.97 0.48 -5.06
CA THR A 118 14.32 0.51 -4.51
C THR A 118 14.68 -0.82 -3.85
N ASN A 119 15.90 -1.29 -4.08
CA ASN A 119 16.49 -2.28 -3.18
C ASN A 119 17.10 -1.52 -2.01
N ILE A 120 16.91 -2.05 -0.81
CA ILE A 120 17.48 -1.52 0.41
C ILE A 120 18.34 -2.58 1.08
N TYR A 121 19.53 -2.19 1.54
CA TYR A 121 20.45 -3.10 2.20
C TYR A 121 21.27 -2.39 3.26
N THR A 122 21.82 -3.16 4.19
CA THR A 122 22.71 -2.64 5.22
C THR A 122 24.07 -2.23 4.65
N ALA A 123 24.49 -1.01 4.92
CA ALA A 123 25.85 -0.54 4.63
C ALA A 123 26.89 -1.38 5.37
N HIS A 124 27.98 -1.71 4.68
CA HIS A 124 29.07 -2.53 5.22
C HIS A 124 28.60 -3.83 5.89
N ALA A 125 27.61 -4.51 5.27
CA ALA A 125 26.98 -5.71 5.83
C ALA A 125 27.99 -6.77 6.32
N GLY A 126 29.10 -6.97 5.61
CA GLY A 126 30.15 -7.93 5.98
C GLY A 126 30.83 -7.67 7.33
N ASN A 127 30.80 -6.43 7.84
CA ASN A 127 31.41 -6.05 9.12
C ASN A 127 30.43 -6.09 10.29
N ARG A 128 29.14 -6.37 10.04
CA ARG A 128 28.08 -6.33 11.06
C ARG A 128 27.67 -7.73 11.46
N ARG A 129 27.22 -7.86 12.71
CA ARG A 129 26.68 -9.12 13.26
C ARG A 129 25.32 -9.46 12.66
N LEU A 130 24.50 -8.43 12.48
CA LEU A 130 23.22 -8.46 11.80
C LEU A 130 23.24 -7.51 10.61
N SER A 131 22.64 -7.95 9.51
CA SER A 131 22.38 -7.14 8.32
C SER A 131 20.99 -7.45 7.80
N PHE A 132 20.42 -6.53 7.01
CA PHE A 132 19.15 -6.74 6.34
C PHE A 132 19.25 -6.40 4.85
N ARG A 133 18.30 -6.96 4.10
CA ARG A 133 18.00 -6.59 2.72
C ARG A 133 16.48 -6.51 2.54
N GLY A 134 16.03 -5.76 1.56
CA GLY A 134 14.63 -5.63 1.21
C GLY A 134 14.44 -5.04 -0.18
N ASN A 135 13.25 -5.23 -0.73
CA ASN A 135 12.80 -4.61 -1.96
C ASN A 135 11.52 -3.83 -1.65
N LEU A 136 11.51 -2.55 -1.96
CA LEU A 136 10.37 -1.67 -1.72
C LEU A 136 9.83 -1.19 -3.05
N ARG A 137 8.50 -1.10 -3.17
CA ARG A 137 7.82 -0.55 -4.34
C ARG A 137 6.82 0.49 -3.92
N PHE A 138 6.77 1.56 -4.69
CA PHE A 138 5.85 2.65 -4.55
C PHE A 138 4.72 2.48 -5.59
N ILE A 139 3.49 2.33 -5.13
CA ILE A 139 2.29 2.30 -5.98
C ILE A 139 1.50 3.57 -5.74
N TYR A 140 1.08 4.23 -6.82
CA TYR A 140 0.42 5.55 -6.76
C TYR A 140 -0.77 5.69 -7.73
N TRP A 141 -1.17 4.60 -8.41
CA TRP A 141 -2.25 4.63 -9.41
C TRP A 141 -3.66 4.65 -8.79
N ASP A 142 -3.78 4.25 -7.53
CA ASP A 142 -5.01 4.30 -6.74
C ASP A 142 -4.65 4.90 -5.37
N ILE A 143 -4.72 4.12 -4.30
CA ILE A 143 -4.24 4.51 -2.97
C ILE A 143 -2.68 4.53 -2.99
N PRO A 144 -1.98 5.54 -2.44
CA PRO A 144 -0.54 5.50 -2.27
C PRO A 144 -0.16 4.35 -1.36
N GLU A 145 0.67 3.45 -1.88
CA GLU A 145 1.06 2.23 -1.19
C GLU A 145 2.57 2.07 -1.18
N LEU A 146 3.07 1.67 -0.01
CA LEU A 146 4.39 1.09 0.12
C LEU A 146 4.23 -0.43 0.12
N VAL A 147 4.76 -1.07 -0.90
CA VAL A 147 4.86 -2.52 -0.94
C VAL A 147 6.25 -2.93 -0.47
N ILE A 148 6.30 -3.73 0.60
CA ILE A 148 7.51 -4.29 1.18
C ILE A 148 7.60 -5.75 0.73
N ILE A 149 8.71 -6.08 0.08
CA ILE A 149 9.01 -7.41 -0.47
C ILE A 149 10.35 -7.85 0.10
N ASN A 150 10.43 -9.10 0.54
CA ASN A 150 11.68 -9.78 0.95
C ASN A 150 12.49 -8.99 1.99
N LEU A 151 11.82 -8.50 3.06
CA LEU A 151 12.51 -7.88 4.20
C LEU A 151 13.17 -8.97 5.04
N ASP A 152 14.41 -9.29 4.71
CA ASP A 152 15.17 -10.38 5.29
C ASP A 152 16.28 -9.88 6.20
N ILE A 153 16.52 -10.63 7.28
CA ILE A 153 17.67 -10.44 8.16
C ILE A 153 18.67 -11.56 7.93
N SER A 154 19.93 -11.21 7.81
CA SER A 154 21.05 -12.14 7.71
C SER A 154 21.91 -12.03 8.96
N ILE A 155 22.11 -13.17 9.62
CA ILE A 155 23.01 -13.34 10.76
C ILE A 155 24.41 -13.66 10.23
N ARG A 156 25.43 -12.95 10.72
CA ARG A 156 26.83 -13.09 10.26
C ARG A 156 27.81 -13.47 11.37
N ARG A 157 27.34 -13.61 12.61
CA ARG A 157 28.13 -14.13 13.72
C ARG A 157 27.34 -15.15 14.51
N ILE A 158 28.06 -16.13 15.07
CA ILE A 158 27.50 -17.26 15.82
C ILE A 158 26.90 -16.87 17.18
N ASP A 159 27.26 -15.70 17.70
CA ASP A 159 26.88 -15.21 19.03
C ASP A 159 25.61 -14.33 19.02
N VAL A 160 24.88 -14.30 17.89
CA VAL A 160 23.64 -13.55 17.72
C VAL A 160 22.46 -14.39 18.17
N TYR A 161 21.64 -13.83 19.05
CA TYR A 161 20.48 -14.52 19.61
C TYR A 161 19.18 -14.17 18.87
N ASP A 162 18.19 -15.04 18.99
CA ASP A 162 16.90 -14.90 18.33
C ASP A 162 16.20 -13.57 18.67
N ASP A 163 16.27 -13.14 19.93
CA ASP A 163 15.67 -11.88 20.38
C ASP A 163 16.26 -10.65 19.70
N GLU A 164 17.57 -10.66 19.40
CA GLU A 164 18.23 -9.57 18.68
C GLU A 164 17.73 -9.50 17.22
N THR A 165 17.54 -10.66 16.59
CA THR A 165 16.99 -10.80 15.24
C THR A 165 15.52 -10.35 15.19
N LYS A 166 14.69 -10.83 16.14
CA LYS A 166 13.29 -10.46 16.31
C LYS A 166 13.12 -8.95 16.49
N SER A 167 13.92 -8.37 17.41
CA SER A 167 13.92 -6.94 17.70
C SER A 167 14.33 -6.11 16.49
N LEU A 168 15.36 -6.54 15.76
CA LEU A 168 15.78 -5.83 14.57
C LEU A 168 14.70 -5.86 13.48
N HIS A 169 14.05 -7.01 13.25
CA HIS A 169 12.95 -7.09 12.28
C HIS A 169 11.81 -6.15 12.64
N TYR A 170 11.39 -6.18 13.91
CA TYR A 170 10.35 -5.28 14.42
C TYR A 170 10.71 -3.81 14.18
N ASN A 171 11.93 -3.41 14.54
CA ASN A 171 12.39 -2.03 14.41
C ASN A 171 12.46 -1.56 12.96
N LEU A 172 12.91 -2.43 12.04
CA LEU A 172 12.96 -2.14 10.61
C LEU A 172 11.55 -2.02 10.00
N LEU A 173 10.66 -2.96 10.28
CA LEU A 173 9.28 -2.90 9.79
C LEU A 173 8.55 -1.67 10.35
N SER A 174 8.77 -1.37 11.62
CA SER A 174 8.24 -0.16 12.28
C SER A 174 8.79 1.12 11.66
N ALA A 175 10.06 1.15 11.26
CA ALA A 175 10.66 2.27 10.53
C ALA A 175 10.01 2.48 9.15
N LEU A 176 9.74 1.39 8.41
CA LEU A 176 9.05 1.45 7.12
C LEU A 176 7.61 1.97 7.25
N VAL A 177 6.90 1.57 8.31
CA VAL A 177 5.57 2.10 8.65
C VAL A 177 5.63 3.59 8.95
N ARG A 178 6.55 4.06 9.80
CA ARG A 178 6.69 5.49 10.13
C ARG A 178 7.07 6.33 8.92
N TYR A 179 7.98 5.81 8.09
CA TYR A 179 8.32 6.42 6.82
C TYR A 179 7.08 6.58 5.93
N ALA A 180 6.29 5.51 5.75
CA ALA A 180 5.07 5.55 4.96
C ALA A 180 4.11 6.64 5.44
N GLN A 181 3.87 6.72 6.75
CA GLN A 181 3.02 7.78 7.32
C GLN A 181 3.59 9.18 7.07
N SER A 182 4.90 9.35 7.19
CA SER A 182 5.57 10.65 7.03
C SER A 182 5.54 11.19 5.59
N VAL A 183 5.46 10.31 4.59
CA VAL A 183 5.39 10.70 3.18
C VAL A 183 3.97 10.59 2.59
N GLY A 184 2.95 10.44 3.44
CA GLY A 184 1.55 10.41 3.01
C GLY A 184 1.13 9.13 2.29
N ILE A 185 1.86 8.03 2.49
CA ILE A 185 1.40 6.70 2.04
C ILE A 185 0.26 6.26 2.95
N MET A 186 -0.83 5.79 2.34
CA MET A 186 -2.07 5.43 3.04
C MET A 186 -2.19 3.93 3.34
N ARG A 187 -1.42 3.11 2.61
CA ARG A 187 -1.39 1.66 2.81
C ARG A 187 0.03 1.12 2.77
N VAL A 188 0.36 0.22 3.69
CA VAL A 188 1.58 -0.59 3.61
C VAL A 188 1.16 -2.04 3.36
N VAL A 189 1.69 -2.65 2.30
CA VAL A 189 1.49 -4.07 2.00
C VAL A 189 2.81 -4.78 2.24
N TYR A 190 2.82 -5.77 3.12
CA TYR A 190 3.99 -6.57 3.44
C TYR A 190 3.82 -8.00 2.92
N TYR A 191 4.70 -8.38 1.99
CA TYR A 191 4.83 -9.73 1.49
C TYR A 191 5.81 -10.49 2.38
N LEU A 192 5.26 -11.46 3.10
CA LEU A 192 6.02 -12.42 3.88
C LEU A 192 6.35 -13.58 2.96
N ASP A 193 7.62 -13.63 2.55
CA ASP A 193 8.13 -14.79 1.87
C ASP A 193 8.24 -15.94 2.87
N CYS A 194 7.45 -16.98 2.64
CA CYS A 194 7.47 -18.25 3.36
C CYS A 194 8.32 -19.30 2.62
N THR A 195 8.99 -18.89 1.54
CA THR A 195 10.00 -19.73 0.89
C THR A 195 11.34 -19.43 1.53
N GLY A 196 11.96 -20.47 2.05
CA GLY A 196 13.26 -20.42 2.71
C GLY A 196 14.33 -19.78 1.84
N PRO A 197 15.50 -19.48 2.42
CA PRO A 197 16.53 -18.72 1.74
C PRO A 197 16.78 -19.34 0.37
N ASP A 198 16.48 -18.55 -0.68
CA ASP A 198 16.89 -18.80 -2.05
C ASP A 198 18.35 -19.28 -1.98
N GLU A 199 18.62 -20.55 -2.32
CA GLU A 199 19.96 -21.15 -2.33
C GLU A 199 20.82 -20.45 -3.40
N ARG A 200 21.14 -19.18 -3.20
CA ARG A 200 22.14 -18.49 -4.01
C ARG A 200 23.47 -18.74 -3.34
N ARG A 201 24.14 -19.79 -3.83
CA ARG A 201 25.58 -19.98 -3.65
C ARG A 201 26.28 -18.70 -4.07
N ASP A 202 26.80 -17.96 -3.10
CA ASP A 202 27.82 -16.96 -3.37
C ASP A 202 29.11 -17.72 -3.73
N SER A 203 29.55 -17.60 -4.98
CA SER A 203 30.66 -18.39 -5.55
C SER A 203 32.00 -18.13 -4.88
N ASP A 204 32.11 -17.09 -4.04
CA ASP A 204 33.40 -16.52 -3.68
C ASP A 204 33.82 -16.77 -2.23
N THR A 205 33.00 -17.39 -1.37
CA THR A 205 33.34 -17.47 0.07
C THR A 205 33.38 -18.84 0.72
N ASN A 206 32.93 -19.92 0.06
CA ASN A 206 33.01 -21.32 0.54
C ASN A 206 32.73 -21.52 2.05
N ARG A 207 31.90 -20.64 2.64
CA ARG A 207 31.50 -20.64 4.04
C ARG A 207 29.98 -20.68 4.07
N LEU A 208 29.45 -21.89 4.19
CA LEU A 208 28.07 -22.09 4.62
C LEU A 208 27.96 -21.54 6.05
N PHE A 209 27.45 -20.32 6.19
CA PHE A 209 26.76 -19.90 7.40
C PHE A 209 25.29 -19.70 7.05
N HIS A 210 24.65 -20.81 6.71
CA HIS A 210 23.19 -20.92 6.74
C HIS A 210 22.81 -21.31 8.17
N TYR A 211 22.49 -20.31 8.98
CA TYR A 211 21.40 -20.50 9.91
C TYR A 211 20.23 -19.72 9.33
N ALA A 212 19.54 -20.38 8.41
CA ALA A 212 18.12 -20.19 8.33
C ALA A 212 17.61 -20.45 9.76
N PHE A 213 17.03 -19.45 10.41
CA PHE A 213 15.87 -19.74 11.24
C PHE A 213 15.07 -20.80 10.49
N GLU A 214 14.73 -21.92 11.13
CA GLU A 214 13.81 -22.89 10.53
C GLU A 214 12.69 -22.08 9.89
N ASP A 215 12.51 -22.26 8.58
CA ASP A 215 11.83 -21.32 7.69
C ASP A 215 10.45 -20.86 8.21
N ALA A 216 9.78 -21.79 8.91
CA ALA A 216 8.56 -21.55 9.66
C ALA A 216 8.73 -20.58 10.84
N GLU A 217 9.74 -20.72 11.69
CA GLU A 217 9.97 -19.85 12.86
C GLU A 217 10.36 -18.42 12.46
N ALA A 218 11.17 -18.24 11.41
CA ALA A 218 11.43 -16.89 10.86
C ALA A 218 10.13 -16.25 10.36
N THR A 219 9.32 -17.01 9.62
CA THR A 219 8.02 -16.56 9.12
C THR A 219 7.08 -16.18 10.27
N ARG A 220 7.04 -17.00 11.33
CA ARG A 220 6.26 -16.75 12.56
C ARG A 220 6.64 -15.45 13.23
N VAL A 221 7.93 -15.22 13.40
CA VAL A 221 8.46 -13.96 13.96
C VAL A 221 8.05 -12.78 13.10
N LYS A 222 8.22 -12.88 11.78
CA LYS A 222 7.87 -11.79 10.87
C LYS A 222 6.37 -11.48 10.92
N TYR A 223 5.54 -12.53 10.98
CA TYR A 223 4.09 -12.42 11.11
C TYR A 223 3.66 -11.80 12.46
N ALA A 224 4.20 -12.28 13.58
CA ALA A 224 3.93 -11.75 14.91
C ALA A 224 4.30 -10.27 15.01
N ASN A 225 5.50 -9.88 14.56
CA ASN A 225 5.91 -8.47 14.54
C ASN A 225 4.99 -7.61 13.65
N ALA A 226 4.49 -8.16 12.53
CA ALA A 226 3.55 -7.44 11.68
C ALA A 226 2.19 -7.26 12.37
N LEU A 227 1.67 -8.29 13.05
CA LEU A 227 0.45 -8.18 13.86
C LEU A 227 0.58 -7.13 14.97
N ASP A 228 1.70 -7.11 15.70
CA ASP A 228 1.98 -6.12 16.75
C ASP A 228 2.01 -4.69 16.19
N LEU A 229 2.48 -4.55 14.95
CA LEU A 229 2.43 -3.30 14.20
C LEU A 229 1.07 -3.07 13.52
N GLY A 230 0.00 -3.78 13.88
CA GLY A 230 -1.35 -3.55 13.39
C GLY A 230 -1.59 -3.91 11.93
N PHE A 231 -0.74 -4.74 11.34
CA PHE A 231 -1.02 -5.35 10.04
C PHE A 231 -2.11 -6.43 10.17
N LYS A 232 -2.83 -6.68 9.08
CA LYS A 232 -3.89 -7.70 8.97
C LYS A 232 -3.68 -8.53 7.70
N PRO A 233 -3.95 -9.85 7.70
CA PRO A 233 -3.87 -10.68 6.50
C PRO A 233 -4.86 -10.24 5.41
N ILE A 234 -4.47 -10.30 4.14
CA ILE A 234 -5.28 -9.84 2.98
C ILE A 234 -6.04 -11.00 2.30
N ASP A 235 -5.49 -12.22 2.28
CA ASP A 235 -6.08 -13.40 1.67
C ASP A 235 -6.40 -14.47 2.73
N GLY A 236 -7.48 -15.23 2.48
CA GLY A 236 -8.27 -15.98 3.47
C GLY A 236 -7.54 -16.78 4.54
N ASN A 237 -8.05 -16.63 5.77
CA ASN A 237 -7.90 -17.48 6.95
C ASN A 237 -6.59 -18.28 7.01
N PRO A 238 -5.51 -17.72 7.58
CA PRO A 238 -4.54 -18.59 8.22
C PRO A 238 -5.32 -19.22 9.38
N THR A 239 -5.83 -20.42 9.18
CA THR A 239 -6.35 -21.27 10.24
C THR A 239 -5.37 -21.19 11.41
N ASP A 240 -5.88 -21.25 12.63
CA ASP A 240 -5.14 -21.10 13.89
C ASP A 240 -3.93 -22.07 14.06
N ASN A 241 -3.58 -22.84 13.02
CA ASN A 241 -2.37 -23.61 12.85
C ASN A 241 -1.33 -22.86 12.02
N VAL A 242 -0.44 -22.23 12.75
CA VAL A 242 0.86 -21.68 12.32
C VAL A 242 1.80 -22.78 11.74
N ASP A 243 1.37 -24.04 11.71
CA ASP A 243 2.11 -25.20 11.18
C ASP A 243 1.84 -25.48 9.68
N GLU A 244 0.83 -24.84 9.06
CA GLU A 244 0.45 -25.09 7.65
C GLU A 244 1.10 -24.13 6.64
N PHE A 245 2.14 -23.35 7.02
CA PHE A 245 2.86 -22.40 6.14
C PHE A 245 3.74 -23.05 5.07
N THR A 246 3.31 -24.15 4.46
CA THR A 246 4.03 -24.78 3.35
C THR A 246 3.66 -24.09 2.03
N ASN A 247 4.60 -23.31 1.47
CA ASN A 247 4.68 -22.84 0.08
C ASN A 247 3.82 -21.66 -0.41
N SER A 248 3.19 -20.87 0.46
CA SER A 248 2.43 -19.68 0.04
C SER A 248 3.05 -18.37 0.50
N VAL A 249 3.22 -17.39 -0.39
CA VAL A 249 3.56 -16.02 -0.02
C VAL A 249 2.38 -15.40 0.73
N LEU A 250 2.55 -15.15 2.03
CA LEU A 250 1.52 -14.51 2.84
C LEU A 250 1.57 -12.99 2.64
N LYS A 251 0.40 -12.37 2.52
CA LYS A 251 0.28 -10.92 2.37
C LYS A 251 -0.44 -10.33 3.57
N MET A 252 0.15 -9.30 4.14
CA MET A 252 -0.47 -8.51 5.20
C MET A 252 -0.53 -7.04 4.80
N GLU A 253 -1.59 -6.34 5.21
CA GLU A 253 -1.72 -4.90 5.02
C GLU A 253 -1.90 -4.16 6.32
N ARG A 254 -1.37 -2.94 6.36
CA ARG A 254 -1.75 -1.93 7.33
C ARG A 254 -2.30 -0.74 6.57
N VAL A 255 -3.55 -0.41 6.83
CA VAL A 255 -4.23 0.78 6.28
C VAL A 255 -4.22 1.87 7.35
N PHE A 256 -3.82 3.07 6.97
CA PHE A 256 -3.92 4.24 7.85
C PHE A 256 -5.28 4.90 7.62
N SER A 257 -6.07 5.08 8.67
CA SER A 257 -7.20 5.99 8.64
C SER A 257 -6.70 7.39 8.30
N SER A 258 -7.45 8.15 7.50
CA SER A 258 -7.13 9.53 7.16
C SER A 258 -6.67 10.30 8.40
N ILE A 259 -5.60 11.09 8.24
CA ILE A 259 -5.08 11.98 9.28
C ILE A 259 -6.26 12.86 9.73
N GLU A 260 -6.65 12.75 11.00
CA GLU A 260 -7.59 13.68 11.65
C GLU A 260 -6.98 15.08 11.76
#